data_AF-A0A5C6V0Z3-F1
#
_entry.id   AF-A0A5C6V0Z3-F1
#
_cell.length_a   1.000
_cell.length_b   1.000
_cell.length_c   1.000
_cell.angle_alpha   90.00
_cell.angle_beta   90.00
_cell.angle_gamma   90.00
#
_symmetry.space_group_name_H-M   'P 1'
#
loop_
_entity.id
_entity.type
_entity.pdbx_description
1 polymer ?
#
loop_
_entity_poly.entity_id
_entity_poly.type
_entity_poly.pdbx_seq_one_letter_code
_entity_poly.pdbx_strand_id
1 'polypeptide(L)'
;MKRVIGILLTVAVATVAQAQVLTPEMKKRMYKDTFLDYDPELDIDSVRNFQQKEVLPDPPIREADVLWSKRVWREIEVAEKVNLPLYYPLDDIADRKNLFDVLRDAYQAGLIQAFDSRFIGSDEFRFPIPADTADAKLFSRKITLTDIDEFGETNYITKTQDFEAEDVVRYRIKEDWYFDKQRSELRVKILGIMPICKYTDEDGTVKTQQTAWFYFPEVRHVLVNYEAFNRRNKTQRITFDDIFRKRYFSSHIIKEENVYDRSIASVYTSPYDQLLKSEEIKQEIFNFEHDLWSY
;
A
#
# COMPACT_ATOMS: atom_id res chain seq x y z
N MET A 1 59.82 -39.49 19.41
CA MET A 1 58.36 -39.56 19.61
C MET A 1 57.84 -38.18 19.99
N LYS A 2 56.88 -37.62 19.22
CA LYS A 2 55.78 -36.69 19.60
C LYS A 2 56.16 -35.39 20.37
N ARG A 3 55.71 -34.17 20.06
CA ARG A 3 54.70 -33.58 19.15
C ARG A 3 54.99 -32.06 19.09
N VAL A 4 54.88 -31.45 17.91
CA VAL A 4 54.87 -29.99 17.72
C VAL A 4 53.45 -29.49 17.97
N ILE A 5 53.26 -28.53 18.88
CA ILE A 5 51.98 -27.89 19.16
C ILE A 5 51.93 -26.59 18.34
N GLY A 6 51.15 -26.60 17.26
CA GLY A 6 50.84 -25.42 16.47
C GLY A 6 49.69 -24.63 17.10
N ILE A 7 49.91 -23.36 17.37
CA ILE A 7 48.89 -22.40 17.80
C ILE A 7 48.19 -21.89 16.54
N LEU A 8 46.93 -22.26 16.35
CA LEU A 8 46.06 -21.77 15.28
C LEU A 8 45.30 -20.54 15.79
N LEU A 9 45.70 -19.37 15.31
CA LEU A 9 45.02 -18.09 15.54
C LEU A 9 43.83 -18.01 14.57
N THR A 10 42.61 -18.25 15.04
CA THR A 10 41.39 -18.09 14.25
C THR A 10 40.91 -16.65 14.30
N VAL A 11 41.11 -15.91 13.21
CA VAL A 11 40.50 -14.59 12.98
C VAL A 11 39.04 -14.81 12.59
N ALA A 12 38.12 -14.46 13.48
CA ALA A 12 36.69 -14.42 13.18
C ALA A 12 36.40 -13.19 12.32
N VAL A 13 36.22 -13.39 11.01
CA VAL A 13 35.65 -12.37 10.13
C VAL A 13 34.14 -12.37 10.36
N ALA A 14 33.65 -11.37 11.09
CA ALA A 14 32.23 -11.09 11.20
C ALA A 14 31.73 -10.57 9.84
N THR A 15 31.12 -11.43 9.05
CA THR A 15 30.38 -11.02 7.85
C THR A 15 29.07 -10.37 8.29
N VAL A 16 29.01 -9.05 8.16
CA VAL A 16 27.74 -8.29 8.25
C VAL A 16 26.84 -8.78 7.12
N ALA A 17 25.70 -9.37 7.48
CA ALA A 17 24.67 -9.76 6.52
C ALA A 17 24.09 -8.48 5.89
N GLN A 18 24.56 -8.13 4.69
CA GLN A 18 23.85 -7.17 3.85
C GLN A 18 22.61 -7.87 3.30
N ALA A 19 21.43 -7.32 3.57
CA ALA A 19 20.19 -7.77 2.97
C ALA A 19 20.32 -7.73 1.44
N GLN A 20 20.26 -8.89 0.79
CA GLN A 20 20.27 -8.98 -0.66
C GLN A 20 18.97 -8.37 -1.19
N VAL A 21 19.09 -7.37 -2.07
CA VAL A 21 17.96 -6.84 -2.84
C VAL A 21 17.46 -7.98 -3.75
N LEU A 22 16.27 -8.52 -3.49
CA LEU A 22 15.71 -9.61 -4.30
C LEU A 22 15.53 -9.17 -5.75
N THR A 23 16.06 -9.96 -6.67
CA THR A 23 15.79 -9.77 -8.10
C THR A 23 14.32 -10.06 -8.42
N PRO A 24 13.74 -9.45 -9.48
CA PRO A 24 12.36 -9.70 -9.89
C PRO A 24 12.04 -11.19 -10.09
N GLU A 25 12.99 -11.98 -10.59
CA GLU A 25 12.82 -13.42 -10.77
C GLU A 25 12.79 -14.19 -9.45
N MET A 26 13.59 -13.79 -8.46
CA MET A 26 13.57 -14.37 -7.12
C MET A 26 12.25 -14.05 -6.41
N LYS A 27 11.74 -12.81 -6.54
CA LYS A 27 10.41 -12.43 -6.04
C LYS A 27 9.31 -13.29 -6.69
N LYS A 28 9.39 -13.56 -8.00
CA LYS A 28 8.43 -14.40 -8.73
C LYS A 28 8.45 -15.86 -8.25
N ARG A 29 9.62 -16.42 -7.93
CA ARG A 29 9.74 -17.78 -7.35
C ARG A 29 9.19 -17.84 -5.93
N MET A 30 9.56 -16.88 -5.10
CA MET A 30 9.09 -16.79 -3.71
C MET A 30 7.55 -16.64 -3.65
N TYR A 31 6.96 -15.88 -4.57
CA TYR A 31 5.52 -15.78 -4.75
C TYR A 31 4.84 -17.14 -5.01
N LYS A 32 5.50 -18.07 -5.71
CA LYS A 32 4.92 -19.37 -6.05
C LYS A 32 4.82 -20.30 -4.82
N ASP A 33 5.80 -20.23 -3.93
CA ASP A 33 5.95 -21.19 -2.84
C ASP A 33 5.13 -20.79 -1.59
N THR A 34 4.86 -19.50 -1.38
CA THR A 34 4.14 -19.00 -0.19
C THR A 34 2.61 -19.00 -0.33
N PHE A 35 2.05 -19.10 -1.54
CA PHE A 35 0.63 -18.75 -1.79
C PHE A 35 -0.22 -19.86 -2.42
N LEU A 36 0.24 -21.12 -2.44
CA LEU A 36 -0.42 -22.23 -3.15
C LEU A 36 -0.93 -23.36 -2.24
N ASP A 37 -1.46 -23.03 -1.06
CA ASP A 37 -2.08 -24.00 -0.13
C ASP A 37 -3.57 -24.29 -0.44
N TYR A 38 -4.02 -24.00 -1.67
CA TYR A 38 -5.40 -24.26 -2.09
C TYR A 38 -5.58 -25.73 -2.51
N ASP A 39 -6.40 -26.48 -1.77
CA ASP A 39 -6.82 -27.84 -2.12
C ASP A 39 -7.84 -27.78 -3.28
N PRO A 40 -7.46 -28.20 -4.50
CA PRO A 40 -8.30 -28.04 -5.68
C PRO A 40 -9.55 -28.92 -5.69
N GLU A 41 -9.68 -29.91 -4.80
CA GLU A 41 -10.72 -30.92 -4.88
C GLU A 41 -12.09 -30.48 -4.31
N LEU A 42 -12.18 -29.34 -3.61
CA LEU A 42 -13.39 -28.92 -2.89
C LEU A 42 -14.31 -27.93 -3.63
N ASP A 43 -13.94 -27.43 -4.81
CA ASP A 43 -14.75 -26.46 -5.56
C ASP A 43 -14.92 -26.87 -7.02
N ILE A 44 -16.16 -26.83 -7.53
CA ILE A 44 -16.47 -27.15 -8.94
C ILE A 44 -15.93 -26.03 -9.87
N ASP A 45 -15.68 -24.83 -9.32
CA ASP A 45 -15.05 -23.71 -10.00
C ASP A 45 -13.50 -23.74 -10.00
N SER A 46 -12.86 -24.64 -9.24
CA SER A 46 -11.39 -24.73 -9.06
C SER A 46 -10.61 -25.20 -10.29
N VAL A 47 -11.29 -25.87 -11.23
CA VAL A 47 -10.67 -26.47 -12.43
C VAL A 47 -10.26 -25.38 -13.45
N ARG A 48 -10.63 -24.12 -13.22
CA ARG A 48 -10.16 -22.99 -14.03
C ARG A 48 -8.78 -22.53 -13.58
N ASN A 49 -7.75 -23.27 -14.01
CA ASN A 49 -6.41 -22.76 -14.33
C ASN A 49 -6.03 -21.47 -13.55
N PHE A 50 -5.51 -21.62 -12.33
CA PHE A 50 -4.74 -20.59 -11.63
C PHE A 50 -3.44 -20.30 -12.41
N GLN A 51 -3.57 -19.74 -13.61
CA GLN A 51 -2.45 -19.17 -14.34
C GLN A 51 -2.17 -17.84 -13.66
N GLN A 52 -1.03 -17.77 -12.96
CA GLN A 52 -0.52 -16.53 -12.40
C GLN A 52 -0.62 -15.43 -13.46
N LYS A 53 -1.48 -14.44 -13.21
CA LYS A 53 -1.70 -13.37 -14.16
C LYS A 53 -0.45 -12.49 -14.14
N GLU A 54 0.12 -12.24 -15.31
CA GLU A 54 1.28 -11.36 -15.40
C GLU A 54 0.84 -9.90 -15.43
N VAL A 55 1.62 -9.04 -14.77
CA VAL A 55 1.36 -7.60 -14.78
C VAL A 55 1.55 -7.08 -16.19
N LEU A 56 0.54 -6.37 -16.69
CA LEU A 56 0.67 -5.64 -17.94
C LEU A 56 1.61 -4.45 -17.72
N PRO A 57 2.78 -4.42 -18.40
CA PRO A 57 3.75 -3.35 -18.22
C PRO A 57 3.16 -2.03 -18.70
N ASP A 58 3.53 -0.95 -18.02
CA ASP A 58 3.18 0.38 -18.49
C ASP A 58 3.93 0.68 -19.80
N PRO A 59 3.30 1.38 -20.76
CA PRO A 59 3.98 1.81 -21.97
C PRO A 59 5.26 2.59 -21.64
N PRO A 60 6.38 2.33 -22.34
CA PRO A 60 7.60 3.10 -22.14
C PRO A 60 7.34 4.54 -22.57
N ILE A 61 7.71 5.49 -21.71
CA ILE A 61 7.58 6.93 -21.96
C ILE A 61 8.98 7.52 -21.87
N ARG A 62 9.33 8.37 -22.83
CA ARG A 62 10.56 9.15 -22.77
C ARG A 62 10.26 10.47 -22.09
N GLU A 63 11.22 10.98 -21.31
CA GLU A 63 11.08 12.27 -20.64
C GLU A 63 10.78 13.41 -21.62
N ALA A 64 11.34 13.36 -22.83
CA ALA A 64 11.10 14.35 -23.88
C ALA A 64 9.66 14.33 -24.45
N ASP A 65 8.90 13.25 -24.25
CA ASP A 65 7.53 13.12 -24.71
C ASP A 65 6.52 13.65 -23.67
N VAL A 66 6.96 13.93 -22.44
CA VAL A 66 6.13 14.50 -21.37
C VAL A 66 6.08 16.03 -21.54
N LEU A 67 4.93 16.56 -21.96
CA LEU A 67 4.76 18.01 -22.13
C LEU A 67 4.43 18.72 -20.82
N TRP A 68 3.70 18.04 -19.96
CA TRP A 68 3.24 18.57 -18.69
C TRP A 68 3.08 17.43 -17.70
N SER A 69 3.38 17.70 -16.44
CA SER A 69 3.15 16.78 -15.35
C SER A 69 2.71 17.53 -14.10
N LYS A 70 1.82 16.92 -13.32
CA LYS A 70 1.39 17.41 -12.01
C LYS A 70 1.31 16.23 -11.04
N ARG A 71 2.02 16.32 -9.92
CA ARG A 71 1.94 15.32 -8.86
C ARG A 71 0.83 15.68 -7.86
N VAL A 72 0.03 14.69 -7.49
CA VAL A 72 -1.09 14.84 -6.56
C VAL A 72 -1.13 13.70 -5.56
N TRP A 73 -1.63 14.00 -4.36
CA TRP A 73 -1.96 13.01 -3.35
C TRP A 73 -3.47 12.98 -3.17
N ARG A 74 -4.01 11.77 -3.20
CA ARG A 74 -5.44 11.52 -3.08
C ARG A 74 -5.73 10.62 -1.91
N GLU A 75 -6.90 10.79 -1.33
CA GLU A 75 -7.44 9.86 -0.35
C GLU A 75 -8.68 9.18 -0.93
N ILE A 76 -8.67 7.85 -0.87
CA ILE A 76 -9.80 6.97 -1.13
C ILE A 76 -10.43 6.67 0.21
N GLU A 77 -11.65 7.14 0.42
CA GLU A 77 -12.40 6.82 1.62
C GLU A 77 -13.14 5.49 1.47
N VAL A 78 -12.91 4.59 2.41
CA VAL A 78 -13.38 3.21 2.31
C VAL A 78 -14.87 3.08 2.62
N ALA A 79 -15.42 4.04 3.37
CA ALA A 79 -16.85 4.14 3.66
C ALA A 79 -17.70 4.41 2.40
N GLU A 80 -17.12 4.91 1.32
CA GLU A 80 -17.85 5.18 0.10
C GLU A 80 -18.28 3.90 -0.62
N LYS A 81 -19.54 3.88 -1.10
CA LYS A 81 -20.15 2.70 -1.74
C LYS A 81 -19.39 2.18 -2.97
N VAL A 82 -18.66 3.07 -3.65
CA VAL A 82 -17.84 2.75 -4.83
C VAL A 82 -16.57 2.00 -4.41
N ASN A 83 -16.02 2.30 -3.23
CA ASN A 83 -14.73 1.83 -2.75
C ASN A 83 -14.82 0.57 -1.88
N LEU A 84 -16.04 0.11 -1.55
CA LEU A 84 -16.29 -1.13 -0.80
C LEU A 84 -15.52 -2.38 -1.31
N PRO A 85 -15.27 -2.57 -2.63
CA PRO A 85 -14.43 -3.68 -3.10
C PRO A 85 -13.01 -3.69 -2.53
N LEU A 86 -12.49 -2.56 -2.05
CA LEU A 86 -11.17 -2.44 -1.42
C LEU A 86 -11.19 -2.80 0.07
N TYR A 87 -12.38 -2.78 0.70
CA TYR A 87 -12.56 -3.02 2.13
C TYR A 87 -12.94 -4.45 2.46
N TYR A 88 -13.85 -5.01 1.66
CA TYR A 88 -14.46 -6.29 1.95
C TYR A 88 -13.73 -7.41 1.19
N PRO A 89 -13.69 -8.63 1.77
CA PRO A 89 -14.31 -9.03 3.03
C PRO A 89 -13.47 -8.63 4.28
N LEU A 90 -14.12 -8.48 5.44
CA LEU A 90 -13.42 -8.18 6.70
C LEU A 90 -12.68 -9.40 7.23
N ASP A 91 -13.34 -10.56 7.18
CA ASP A 91 -12.72 -11.85 7.43
C ASP A 91 -12.23 -12.47 6.11
N ASP A 92 -11.09 -13.15 6.15
CA ASP A 92 -10.58 -13.89 5.01
C ASP A 92 -11.55 -15.03 4.63
N ILE A 93 -12.12 -14.95 3.43
CA ILE A 93 -13.01 -15.98 2.88
C ILE A 93 -12.24 -16.69 1.78
N ALA A 94 -11.61 -17.84 2.07
CA ALA A 94 -10.92 -18.76 1.14
C ALA A 94 -10.27 -18.09 -0.10
N ASP A 95 -11.06 -17.75 -1.13
CA ASP A 95 -10.60 -17.18 -2.40
C ASP A 95 -10.53 -15.63 -2.43
N ARG A 96 -10.92 -14.92 -1.37
CA ARG A 96 -11.07 -13.45 -1.36
C ARG A 96 -10.49 -12.85 -0.09
N LYS A 97 -9.68 -11.82 -0.29
CA LYS A 97 -9.06 -11.02 0.77
C LYS A 97 -9.33 -9.54 0.51
N ASN A 98 -9.34 -8.74 1.56
CA ASN A 98 -9.35 -7.28 1.42
C ASN A 98 -7.98 -6.75 0.97
N LEU A 99 -7.94 -5.49 0.55
CA LEU A 99 -6.70 -4.89 0.05
C LEU A 99 -5.63 -4.78 1.15
N PHE A 100 -6.02 -4.53 2.40
CA PHE A 100 -5.08 -4.31 3.49
C PHE A 100 -4.31 -5.58 3.87
N ASP A 101 -5.01 -6.70 4.03
CA ASP A 101 -4.43 -8.00 4.33
C ASP A 101 -3.56 -8.47 3.16
N VAL A 102 -3.97 -8.24 1.91
CA VAL A 102 -3.12 -8.52 0.73
C VAL A 102 -1.80 -7.74 0.79
N LEU A 103 -1.82 -6.46 1.17
CA LEU A 103 -0.60 -5.66 1.31
C LEU A 103 0.24 -6.12 2.52
N ARG A 104 -0.39 -6.39 3.66
CA ARG A 104 0.28 -6.85 4.87
C ARG A 104 0.97 -8.19 4.64
N ASP A 105 0.27 -9.18 4.10
CA ASP A 105 0.78 -10.52 3.85
C ASP A 105 1.92 -10.48 2.81
N ALA A 106 1.78 -9.67 1.76
CA ALA A 106 2.84 -9.49 0.77
C ALA A 106 4.10 -8.82 1.35
N TYR A 107 3.92 -7.90 2.29
CA TYR A 107 5.03 -7.25 2.99
C TYR A 107 5.73 -8.21 3.95
N GLN A 108 4.96 -8.97 4.74
CA GLN A 108 5.49 -10.01 5.64
C GLN A 108 6.23 -11.11 4.86
N ALA A 109 5.73 -11.47 3.67
CA ALA A 109 6.40 -12.38 2.75
C ALA A 109 7.64 -11.77 2.06
N GLY A 110 7.93 -10.48 2.25
CA GLY A 110 9.09 -9.82 1.62
C GLY A 110 8.97 -9.60 0.11
N LEU A 111 7.77 -9.72 -0.46
CA LEU A 111 7.53 -9.51 -1.89
C LEU A 111 7.53 -8.02 -2.26
N ILE A 112 6.98 -7.19 -1.36
CA ILE A 112 6.86 -5.74 -1.53
C ILE A 112 7.67 -5.02 -0.46
N GLN A 113 8.19 -3.85 -0.80
CA GLN A 113 8.85 -2.96 0.16
C GLN A 113 7.86 -1.96 0.76
N ALA A 114 7.96 -1.76 2.07
CA ALA A 114 7.31 -0.67 2.79
C ALA A 114 8.32 0.45 3.09
N PHE A 115 7.84 1.68 3.15
CA PHE A 115 8.63 2.87 3.42
C PHE A 115 8.01 3.65 4.56
N ASP A 116 8.85 4.20 5.43
CA ASP A 116 8.42 4.89 6.64
C ASP A 116 7.67 6.18 6.31
N SER A 117 6.51 6.42 6.95
CA SER A 117 5.68 7.62 6.77
C SER A 117 5.88 8.70 7.84
N ARG A 118 6.70 8.47 8.86
CA ARG A 118 6.85 9.37 10.03
C ARG A 118 7.68 10.61 9.74
N PHE A 119 8.60 10.52 8.78
CA PHE A 119 9.54 11.60 8.47
C PHE A 119 8.97 12.57 7.42
N ILE A 120 9.36 13.84 7.52
CA ILE A 120 9.13 14.83 6.45
C ILE A 120 9.92 14.37 5.22
N GLY A 121 9.27 14.31 4.05
CA GLY A 121 9.85 13.75 2.81
C GLY A 121 9.79 12.22 2.73
N SER A 122 9.06 11.55 3.64
CA SER A 122 8.80 10.10 3.60
C SER A 122 8.13 9.63 2.30
N ASP A 123 7.39 10.51 1.68
CA ASP A 123 6.68 10.28 0.43
C ASP A 123 7.61 10.11 -0.78
N GLU A 124 8.92 10.35 -0.62
CA GLU A 124 9.94 10.12 -1.65
C GLU A 124 10.50 8.68 -1.67
N PHE A 125 9.98 7.76 -0.85
CA PHE A 125 10.40 6.35 -0.82
C PHE A 125 11.91 6.15 -0.55
N ARG A 126 12.51 7.01 0.29
CA ARG A 126 13.96 6.97 0.59
C ARG A 126 14.35 5.94 1.65
N PHE A 127 13.46 5.69 2.61
CA PHE A 127 13.76 4.91 3.82
C PHE A 127 12.91 3.62 3.83
N PRO A 128 13.40 2.53 3.20
CA PRO A 128 12.71 1.25 3.22
C PRO A 128 12.77 0.63 4.62
N ILE A 129 11.68 -0.03 5.01
CA ILE A 129 11.54 -0.75 6.27
C ILE A 129 11.66 -2.25 5.96
N PRO A 130 12.64 -2.96 6.56
CA PRO A 130 12.71 -4.42 6.47
C PRO A 130 11.58 -5.07 7.25
N ALA A 131 11.04 -6.17 6.73
CA ALA A 131 9.99 -6.96 7.40
C ALA A 131 10.39 -7.49 8.78
N ASP A 132 11.69 -7.71 9.01
CA ASP A 132 12.27 -8.27 10.25
C ASP A 132 12.59 -7.20 11.32
N THR A 133 12.40 -5.91 11.03
CA THR A 133 12.76 -4.84 11.96
C THR A 133 11.62 -4.57 12.96
N ALA A 134 11.98 -4.16 14.18
CA ALA A 134 11.06 -3.67 15.23
C ALA A 134 10.17 -2.46 14.82
N ASP A 135 10.34 -1.93 13.60
CA ASP A 135 9.49 -0.96 12.94
C ASP A 135 8.23 -1.58 12.30
N ALA A 136 8.04 -2.90 12.42
CA ALA A 136 6.73 -3.57 12.34
C ALA A 136 5.65 -2.86 13.19
N LYS A 137 6.09 -2.03 14.15
CA LYS A 137 5.26 -1.11 14.93
C LYS A 137 4.37 -0.17 14.12
N LEU A 138 4.66 0.10 12.84
CA LEU A 138 3.77 0.93 12.01
C LEU A 138 2.44 0.24 11.72
N PHE A 139 2.42 -1.09 11.71
CA PHE A 139 1.22 -1.90 11.58
C PHE A 139 0.61 -2.26 12.93
N SER A 140 1.08 -1.68 14.03
CA SER A 140 0.60 -2.00 15.38
C SER A 140 0.29 -0.76 16.19
N ARG A 141 -0.68 -0.87 17.10
CA ARG A 141 -1.01 0.12 18.12
C ARG A 141 -0.59 -0.38 19.50
N LYS A 142 -0.29 0.54 20.40
CA LYS A 142 -0.15 0.23 21.83
C LYS A 142 -1.51 0.34 22.50
N ILE A 143 -1.87 -0.65 23.30
CA ILE A 143 -3.10 -0.67 24.10
C ILE A 143 -2.69 -0.94 25.53
N THR A 144 -3.20 -0.14 26.45
CA THR A 144 -3.05 -0.41 27.87
C THR A 144 -4.22 -1.25 28.33
N LEU A 145 -3.95 -2.49 28.70
CA LEU A 145 -4.92 -3.38 29.33
C LEU A 145 -4.79 -3.26 30.84
N THR A 146 -5.94 -3.21 31.50
CA THR A 146 -6.05 -3.25 32.95
C THR A 146 -6.12 -4.70 33.37
N ASP A 147 -5.05 -5.21 33.98
CA ASP A 147 -5.04 -6.52 34.63
C ASP A 147 -5.29 -6.33 36.12
N ILE A 148 -6.07 -7.23 36.73
CA ILE A 148 -6.34 -7.19 38.17
C ILE A 148 -5.64 -8.40 38.77
N ASP A 149 -4.58 -8.16 39.52
CA ASP A 149 -3.84 -9.22 40.19
C ASP A 149 -4.73 -9.93 41.23
N GLU A 150 -4.32 -11.13 41.65
CA GLU A 150 -5.03 -11.96 42.65
C GLU A 150 -5.20 -11.26 44.02
N PHE A 151 -4.49 -10.15 44.24
CA PHE A 151 -4.58 -9.29 45.43
C PHE A 151 -5.47 -8.04 45.25
N GLY A 152 -6.13 -7.87 44.10
CA GLY A 152 -7.02 -6.74 43.82
C GLY A 152 -6.31 -5.43 43.48
N GLU A 153 -5.01 -5.47 43.19
CA GLU A 153 -4.26 -4.33 42.68
C GLU A 153 -4.35 -4.27 41.15
N THR A 154 -4.61 -3.07 40.65
CA THR A 154 -4.80 -2.80 39.22
C THR A 154 -3.44 -2.56 38.55
N ASN A 155 -2.97 -3.51 37.76
CA ASN A 155 -1.76 -3.37 36.96
C ASN A 155 -2.11 -2.95 35.53
N TYR A 156 -1.36 -1.96 35.02
CA TYR A 156 -1.51 -1.49 33.64
C TYR A 156 -0.46 -2.17 32.75
N ILE A 157 -0.88 -3.12 31.92
CA ILE A 157 -0.01 -3.83 30.99
C ILE A 157 -0.19 -3.20 29.59
N THR A 158 0.85 -2.56 29.07
CA THR A 158 0.86 -2.07 27.69
C THR A 158 1.17 -3.22 26.74
N LYS A 159 0.18 -3.70 25.98
CA LYS A 159 0.35 -4.66 24.89
C LYS A 159 0.41 -3.93 23.54
N THR A 160 1.11 -4.54 22.58
CA THR A 160 1.13 -4.09 21.19
C THR A 160 0.15 -4.97 20.42
N GLN A 161 -0.87 -4.39 19.80
CA GLN A 161 -1.86 -5.09 18.96
C GLN A 161 -1.69 -4.65 17.51
N ASP A 162 -1.70 -5.58 16.58
CA ASP A 162 -1.63 -5.27 15.15
C ASP A 162 -2.96 -4.70 14.63
N PHE A 163 -2.88 -3.86 13.61
CA PHE A 163 -4.06 -3.36 12.90
C PHE A 163 -4.70 -4.48 12.11
N GLU A 164 -6.02 -4.54 12.19
CA GLU A 164 -6.86 -5.45 11.42
C GLU A 164 -7.51 -4.70 10.25
N ALA A 165 -8.07 -5.45 9.30
CA ALA A 165 -8.76 -4.86 8.15
C ALA A 165 -9.89 -3.90 8.55
N GLU A 166 -10.56 -4.17 9.68
CA GLU A 166 -11.65 -3.33 10.23
C GLU A 166 -11.21 -1.92 10.65
N ASP A 167 -9.91 -1.77 10.97
CA ASP A 167 -9.34 -0.50 11.37
C ASP A 167 -9.07 0.41 10.17
N VAL A 168 -9.11 -0.09 8.94
CA VAL A 168 -8.77 0.71 7.76
C VAL A 168 -9.88 1.71 7.41
N VAL A 169 -9.55 3.00 7.41
CA VAL A 169 -10.51 4.07 7.11
C VAL A 169 -10.32 4.62 5.70
N ARG A 170 -9.07 4.87 5.30
CA ARG A 170 -8.73 5.49 4.01
C ARG A 170 -7.47 4.88 3.42
N TYR A 171 -7.37 4.91 2.09
CA TYR A 171 -6.12 4.66 1.39
C TYR A 171 -5.63 5.97 0.78
N ARG A 172 -4.42 6.38 1.16
CA ARG A 172 -3.76 7.52 0.54
C ARG A 172 -2.91 7.04 -0.63
N ILE A 173 -3.02 7.72 -1.76
CA ILE A 173 -2.32 7.40 -2.99
C ILE A 173 -1.52 8.61 -3.44
N LYS A 174 -0.28 8.37 -3.87
CA LYS A 174 0.57 9.35 -4.53
C LYS A 174 0.60 9.06 -6.03
N GLU A 175 0.20 10.03 -6.85
CA GLU A 175 0.02 9.86 -8.29
C GLU A 175 0.70 10.98 -9.08
N ASP A 176 1.29 10.62 -10.21
CA ASP A 176 1.80 11.55 -11.21
C ASP A 176 0.85 11.57 -12.40
N TRP A 177 0.24 12.73 -12.64
CA TRP A 177 -0.50 13.01 -13.85
C TRP A 177 0.46 13.57 -14.88
N TYR A 178 0.44 13.06 -16.10
CA TYR A 178 1.30 13.55 -17.16
C TYR A 178 0.61 13.45 -18.52
N PHE A 179 0.88 14.41 -19.38
CA PHE A 179 0.38 14.43 -20.74
C PHE A 179 1.43 13.86 -21.70
N ASP A 180 1.12 12.75 -22.35
CA ASP A 180 1.99 12.11 -23.34
C ASP A 180 1.73 12.73 -24.72
N LYS A 181 2.73 13.42 -25.26
CA LYS A 181 2.66 14.07 -26.58
C LYS A 181 2.42 13.09 -27.73
N GLN A 182 2.97 11.88 -27.66
CA GLN A 182 2.88 10.93 -28.77
C GLN A 182 1.49 10.35 -28.91
N ARG A 183 0.80 10.18 -27.77
CA ARG A 183 -0.55 9.63 -27.71
C ARG A 183 -1.63 10.70 -27.60
N SER A 184 -1.23 11.95 -27.36
CA SER A 184 -2.09 13.08 -27.04
C SER A 184 -3.06 12.78 -25.89
N GLU A 185 -2.66 11.95 -24.92
CA GLU A 185 -3.57 11.45 -23.91
C GLU A 185 -3.04 11.77 -22.51
N LEU A 186 -3.93 12.21 -21.61
CA LEU A 186 -3.60 12.40 -20.22
C LEU A 186 -3.56 11.05 -19.49
N ARG A 187 -2.40 10.70 -18.92
CA ARG A 187 -2.20 9.42 -18.24
C ARG A 187 -1.77 9.63 -16.81
N VAL A 188 -2.02 8.60 -16.00
CA VAL A 188 -1.73 8.62 -14.57
C VAL A 188 -0.80 7.48 -14.23
N LYS A 189 0.24 7.78 -13.49
CA LYS A 189 1.14 6.79 -12.90
C LYS A 189 1.02 6.84 -11.38
N ILE A 190 0.55 5.75 -10.79
CA ILE A 190 0.50 5.62 -9.34
C ILE A 190 1.90 5.25 -8.85
N LEU A 191 2.43 6.03 -7.90
CA LEU A 191 3.76 5.82 -7.33
C LEU A 191 3.70 4.98 -6.06
N GLY A 192 2.73 5.26 -5.20
CA GLY A 192 2.59 4.53 -3.95
C GLY A 192 1.20 4.60 -3.36
N ILE A 193 0.94 3.65 -2.48
CA ILE A 193 -0.30 3.50 -1.71
C ILE A 193 0.04 3.35 -0.23
N MET A 194 -0.75 3.98 0.63
CA MET A 194 -0.59 3.91 2.08
C MET A 194 -1.95 3.72 2.73
N PRO A 195 -2.16 2.63 3.49
CA PRO A 195 -3.34 2.50 4.32
C PRO A 195 -3.27 3.48 5.51
N ILE A 196 -4.42 4.02 5.87
CA ILE A 196 -4.62 4.86 7.06
C ILE A 196 -5.63 4.14 7.95
N CYS A 197 -5.18 3.77 9.14
CA CYS A 197 -5.97 3.00 10.10
C CYS A 197 -6.47 3.92 11.23
N LYS A 198 -7.67 3.67 11.76
CA LYS A 198 -8.13 4.31 12.99
C LYS A 198 -7.65 3.51 14.19
N TYR A 199 -7.44 4.21 15.29
CA TYR A 199 -7.31 3.61 16.61
C TYR A 199 -8.05 4.47 17.62
N THR A 200 -8.59 3.82 18.63
CA THR A 200 -9.18 4.50 19.78
C THR A 200 -8.08 4.67 20.81
N ASP A 201 -7.80 5.91 21.19
CA ASP A 201 -6.84 6.22 22.24
C ASP A 201 -7.41 5.87 23.64
N GLU A 202 -6.57 5.89 24.67
CA GLU A 202 -7.00 5.62 26.06
C GLU A 202 -8.12 6.55 26.51
N ASP A 203 -8.14 7.79 26.00
CA ASP A 203 -9.16 8.81 26.26
C ASP A 203 -10.50 8.56 25.52
N GLY A 204 -10.65 7.43 24.81
CA GLY A 204 -11.83 7.10 24.00
C GLY A 204 -11.98 7.92 22.72
N THR A 205 -11.00 8.76 22.39
CA THR A 205 -10.99 9.57 21.16
C THR A 205 -10.50 8.72 19.98
N VAL A 206 -11.28 8.68 18.90
CA VAL A 206 -10.87 7.99 17.66
C VAL A 206 -9.87 8.88 16.91
N LYS A 207 -8.64 8.41 16.80
CA LYS A 207 -7.57 9.02 16.01
C LYS A 207 -7.28 8.19 14.77
N THR A 208 -6.57 8.78 13.82
CA THR A 208 -6.09 8.07 12.62
C THR A 208 -4.57 8.04 12.62
N GLN A 209 -4.01 6.89 12.24
CA GLN A 209 -2.59 6.64 12.11
C GLN A 209 -2.26 6.33 10.66
N GLN A 210 -1.21 6.98 10.15
CA GLN A 210 -0.60 6.63 8.88
C GLN A 210 0.29 5.41 9.10
N THR A 211 0.11 4.39 8.29
CA THR A 211 0.83 3.12 8.42
C THR A 211 2.20 3.22 7.73
N ALA A 212 2.31 2.76 6.49
CA ALA A 212 3.55 2.83 5.71
C ALA A 212 3.23 3.03 4.22
N TRP A 213 4.15 3.66 3.50
CA TRP A 213 4.06 3.79 2.05
C TRP A 213 4.51 2.49 1.38
N PHE A 214 3.68 1.95 0.49
CA PHE A 214 4.06 0.84 -0.37
C PHE A 214 4.32 1.35 -1.78
N TYR A 215 5.42 0.91 -2.39
CA TYR A 215 5.76 1.28 -3.75
C TYR A 215 4.85 0.55 -4.74
N PHE A 216 4.01 1.32 -5.45
CA PHE A 216 2.90 0.76 -6.20
C PHE A 216 3.34 -0.15 -7.36
N PRO A 217 4.39 0.16 -8.16
CA PRO A 217 4.84 -0.75 -9.21
C PRO A 217 5.21 -2.15 -8.73
N GLU A 218 5.77 -2.30 -7.53
CA GLU A 218 6.01 -3.62 -6.93
C GLU A 218 4.71 -4.29 -6.48
N VAL A 219 3.84 -3.52 -5.83
CA VAL A 219 2.52 -3.98 -5.36
C VAL A 219 1.67 -4.53 -6.49
N ARG A 220 1.78 -4.01 -7.71
CA ARG A 220 1.03 -4.51 -8.88
C ARG A 220 1.25 -6.00 -9.16
N HIS A 221 2.47 -6.51 -8.94
CA HIS A 221 2.78 -7.93 -9.13
C HIS A 221 1.99 -8.85 -8.19
N VAL A 222 1.60 -8.32 -7.04
CA VAL A 222 0.74 -8.99 -6.07
C VAL A 222 -0.72 -8.79 -6.47
N LEU A 223 -1.16 -7.54 -6.67
CA LEU A 223 -2.56 -7.17 -6.89
C LEU A 223 -3.21 -7.78 -8.13
N VAL A 224 -2.44 -8.15 -9.14
CA VAL A 224 -2.95 -8.81 -10.36
C VAL A 224 -3.49 -10.21 -10.09
N ASN A 225 -3.00 -10.89 -9.05
CA ASN A 225 -3.43 -12.24 -8.72
C ASN A 225 -4.59 -12.28 -7.71
N TYR A 226 -4.86 -11.16 -7.03
CA TYR A 226 -5.94 -11.06 -6.05
C TYR A 226 -7.18 -10.42 -6.66
N GLU A 227 -8.32 -11.06 -6.44
CA GLU A 227 -9.61 -10.62 -6.94
C GLU A 227 -10.36 -9.81 -5.87
N ALA A 228 -10.82 -8.64 -6.27
CA ALA A 228 -11.60 -7.76 -5.41
C ALA A 228 -13.06 -8.20 -5.36
N PHE A 229 -13.73 -7.88 -4.25
CA PHE A 229 -15.14 -8.20 -4.09
C PHE A 229 -16.02 -7.40 -5.06
N ASN A 230 -16.63 -8.06 -6.05
CA ASN A 230 -17.61 -7.44 -6.94
C ASN A 230 -19.05 -7.66 -6.44
N ARG A 231 -19.73 -6.58 -6.03
CA ARG A 231 -21.12 -6.64 -5.56
C ARG A 231 -22.13 -6.92 -6.68
N ARG A 232 -21.88 -6.39 -7.89
CA ARG A 232 -22.88 -6.42 -8.99
C ARG A 232 -22.88 -7.74 -9.75
N ASN A 233 -21.73 -8.40 -9.83
CA ASN A 233 -21.60 -9.64 -10.59
C ASN A 233 -20.52 -10.53 -9.97
N LYS A 234 -20.90 -11.72 -9.49
CA LYS A 234 -19.94 -12.70 -8.94
C LYS A 234 -19.15 -13.43 -10.03
N THR A 235 -19.67 -13.49 -11.26
CA THR A 235 -19.05 -14.16 -12.40
C THR A 235 -17.95 -13.31 -13.03
N GLN A 236 -18.11 -11.98 -13.05
CA GLN A 236 -17.06 -11.07 -13.49
C GLN A 236 -16.11 -10.75 -12.33
N ARG A 237 -14.99 -11.46 -12.33
CA ARG A 237 -13.89 -11.27 -11.40
C ARG A 237 -13.05 -10.07 -11.85
N ILE A 238 -12.88 -9.08 -10.96
CA ILE A 238 -12.08 -7.87 -11.19
C ILE A 238 -10.90 -7.94 -10.23
N THR A 239 -9.68 -7.74 -10.72
CA THR A 239 -8.49 -7.74 -9.86
C THR A 239 -8.30 -6.40 -9.17
N PHE A 240 -7.53 -6.36 -8.08
CA PHE A 240 -7.18 -5.08 -7.48
C PHE A 240 -6.36 -4.19 -8.44
N ASP A 241 -5.48 -4.77 -9.26
CA ASP A 241 -4.75 -4.02 -10.30
C ASP A 241 -5.71 -3.37 -11.31
N ASP A 242 -6.75 -4.09 -11.76
CA ASP A 242 -7.78 -3.54 -12.64
C ASP A 242 -8.49 -2.34 -12.03
N ILE A 243 -8.80 -2.37 -10.73
CA ILE A 243 -9.49 -1.27 -10.04
C ILE A 243 -8.63 -0.01 -10.09
N PHE A 244 -7.35 -0.11 -9.75
CA PHE A 244 -6.46 1.04 -9.74
C PHE A 244 -6.14 1.54 -11.15
N ARG A 245 -5.88 0.63 -12.09
CA ARG A 245 -5.54 0.98 -13.47
C ARG A 245 -6.70 1.59 -14.23
N LYS A 246 -7.93 1.06 -14.07
CA LYS A 246 -9.16 1.62 -14.66
C LYS A 246 -9.73 2.77 -13.83
N ARG A 247 -9.11 3.09 -12.70
CA ARG A 247 -9.55 4.10 -11.73
C ARG A 247 -11.00 3.92 -11.29
N TYR A 248 -11.39 2.67 -11.01
CA TYR A 248 -12.71 2.32 -10.48
C TYR A 248 -12.79 2.55 -8.97
N PHE A 249 -12.49 3.78 -8.55
CA PHE A 249 -12.58 4.23 -7.17
C PHE A 249 -12.96 5.72 -7.14
N SER A 250 -13.62 6.11 -6.07
CA SER A 250 -13.89 7.51 -5.76
C SER A 250 -12.83 8.02 -4.77
N SER A 251 -12.39 9.26 -4.96
CA SER A 251 -11.32 9.86 -4.18
C SER A 251 -11.40 11.39 -4.19
N HIS A 252 -10.76 12.02 -3.23
CA HIS A 252 -10.55 13.46 -3.17
C HIS A 252 -9.06 13.79 -3.09
N ILE A 253 -8.67 14.95 -3.62
CA ILE A 253 -7.29 15.42 -3.59
C ILE A 253 -7.04 16.09 -2.24
N ILE A 254 -5.94 15.74 -1.58
CA ILE A 254 -5.56 16.30 -0.28
C ILE A 254 -4.34 17.23 -0.36
N LYS A 255 -3.53 17.06 -1.40
CA LYS A 255 -2.29 17.79 -1.65
C LYS A 255 -2.02 17.76 -3.14
N GLU A 256 -1.55 18.89 -3.65
CA GLU A 256 -0.95 19.00 -4.97
C GLU A 256 0.51 19.42 -4.83
N GLU A 257 1.29 19.15 -5.86
CA GLU A 257 2.63 19.69 -5.98
C GLU A 257 2.57 21.22 -6.05
N ASN A 258 3.21 21.87 -5.09
CA ASN A 258 3.29 23.32 -5.02
C ASN A 258 4.65 23.75 -4.43
N VAL A 259 5.00 25.00 -4.66
CA VAL A 259 6.30 25.58 -4.26
C VAL A 259 6.56 25.48 -2.75
N TYR A 260 5.49 25.51 -1.94
CA TYR A 260 5.59 25.54 -0.48
C TYR A 260 5.40 24.17 0.18
N ASP A 261 5.23 23.11 -0.61
CA ASP A 261 4.89 21.75 -0.21
C ASP A 261 3.69 21.63 0.78
N ARG A 262 2.73 22.56 0.72
CA ARG A 262 1.61 22.63 1.65
C ARG A 262 0.46 21.72 1.22
N SER A 263 -0.13 20.99 2.19
CA SER A 263 -1.38 20.26 1.96
C SER A 263 -2.57 21.21 2.00
N ILE A 264 -3.68 20.80 1.37
CA ILE A 264 -4.92 21.59 1.33
C ILE A 264 -5.43 21.85 2.75
N ALA A 265 -5.38 20.84 3.62
CA ALA A 265 -5.79 20.95 5.01
C ALA A 265 -4.96 21.95 5.84
N SER A 266 -3.71 22.26 5.43
CA SER A 266 -2.88 23.24 6.12
C SER A 266 -3.23 24.69 5.74
N VAL A 267 -3.85 24.89 4.58
CA VAL A 267 -4.22 26.21 4.05
C VAL A 267 -5.67 26.55 4.37
N TYR A 268 -6.56 25.55 4.30
CA TYR A 268 -7.99 25.71 4.50
C TYR A 268 -8.43 25.01 5.77
N THR A 269 -8.94 25.76 6.76
CA THR A 269 -9.43 25.21 8.02
C THR A 269 -10.78 24.52 7.88
N SER A 270 -11.65 25.02 7.00
CA SER A 270 -13.00 24.49 6.81
C SER A 270 -12.98 23.24 5.93
N PRO A 271 -13.65 22.14 6.33
CA PRO A 271 -13.77 20.93 5.51
C PRO A 271 -14.45 21.20 4.15
N TYR A 272 -15.40 22.13 4.11
CA TYR A 272 -16.10 22.50 2.87
C TYR A 272 -15.13 23.13 1.86
N ASP A 273 -14.29 24.06 2.31
CA ASP A 273 -13.32 24.74 1.44
C ASP A 273 -12.23 23.77 0.95
N GLN A 274 -11.84 22.79 1.78
CA GLN A 274 -10.92 21.74 1.36
C GLN A 274 -11.49 20.89 0.21
N LEU A 275 -12.77 20.51 0.30
CA LEU A 275 -13.46 19.77 -0.76
C LEU A 275 -13.61 20.60 -2.03
N LEU A 276 -13.99 21.87 -1.90
CA LEU A 276 -14.08 22.78 -3.05
C LEU A 276 -12.72 22.89 -3.74
N LYS A 277 -11.63 23.07 -2.96
CA LYS A 277 -10.29 23.14 -3.54
C LYS A 277 -9.86 21.84 -4.21
N SER A 278 -10.20 20.69 -3.62
CA SER A 278 -9.99 19.38 -4.23
C SER A 278 -10.67 19.29 -5.62
N GLU A 279 -11.92 19.73 -5.72
CA GLU A 279 -12.66 19.73 -7.00
C GLU A 279 -12.08 20.72 -8.00
N GLU A 280 -11.66 21.91 -7.57
CA GLU A 280 -10.95 22.88 -8.43
C GLU A 280 -9.70 22.26 -9.06
N ILE A 281 -8.86 21.59 -8.26
CA ILE A 281 -7.62 20.95 -8.75
C ILE A 281 -7.96 19.83 -9.74
N LYS A 282 -9.02 19.05 -9.48
CA LYS A 282 -9.48 18.04 -10.45
C LYS A 282 -9.92 18.67 -11.76
N GLN A 283 -10.67 19.77 -11.70
CA GLN A 283 -11.13 20.51 -12.89
C GLN A 283 -9.95 21.13 -13.64
N GLU A 284 -8.95 21.68 -12.96
CA GLU A 284 -7.74 22.22 -13.59
C GLU A 284 -7.01 21.15 -14.41
N ILE A 285 -6.82 19.96 -13.83
CA ILE A 285 -6.19 18.82 -14.52
C ILE A 285 -7.00 18.39 -15.75
N PHE A 286 -8.33 18.38 -15.64
CA PHE A 286 -9.23 18.01 -16.74
C PHE A 286 -9.28 19.08 -17.85
N ASN A 287 -9.36 20.36 -17.47
CA ASN A 287 -9.40 21.47 -18.41
C ASN A 287 -8.08 21.59 -19.16
N PHE A 288 -6.95 21.32 -18.51
CA PHE A 288 -5.65 21.28 -19.16
C PHE A 288 -5.62 20.29 -20.33
N GLU A 289 -6.21 19.11 -20.17
CA GLU A 289 -6.39 18.17 -21.28
C GLU A 289 -7.28 18.77 -22.35
N HIS A 290 -8.47 19.28 -22.00
CA HIS A 290 -9.42 19.85 -22.96
C HIS A 290 -8.83 20.99 -23.81
N ASP A 291 -8.07 21.90 -23.19
CA ASP A 291 -7.46 23.05 -23.85
C ASP A 291 -6.41 22.63 -24.89
N LEU A 292 -5.73 21.48 -24.67
CA LEU A 292 -4.80 20.91 -25.65
C LEU A 292 -5.52 20.30 -26.87
N TRP A 293 -6.79 19.94 -26.73
CA TRP A 293 -7.63 19.43 -27.81
C TRP A 293 -8.41 20.51 -28.56
N SER A 294 -8.61 21.69 -27.96
CA SER A 294 -9.30 22.80 -28.63
C SER A 294 -8.38 23.50 -29.63
N TYR A 295 -8.54 23.18 -30.92
CA TYR A 295 -7.93 23.90 -32.04
C TYR A 295 -8.86 23.90 -33.26
#